data_AF-A0A820PZ46-F1
#
_entry.id   AF-A0A820PZ46-F1
#
_cell.length_a   1.000
_cell.length_b   1.000
_cell.length_c   1.000
_cell.angle_alpha   90.00
_cell.angle_beta   90.00
_cell.angle_gamma   90.00
#
_symmetry.space_group_name_H-M   'P 1'
#
loop_
_entity.id
_entity.type
_entity.pdbx_description
1 polymer ?
#
loop_
_entity_poly.entity_id
_entity_poly.type
_entity_poly.pdbx_seq_one_letter_code
_entity_poly.pdbx_strand_id
1 'polypeptide(L)'
;MCQSKDDVLLWLKQFHEASASLNAEYFIKKFFDDDAILQFANNSIIKGHENLIKNFQKQFDLLDMMHHEIGHFDILPDRIYQYAKI
;
A
#
# COMPACT_ATOMS: atom_id res chain seq x y z
N MET A 1 -8.13 15.54 13.79
CA MET A 1 -9.14 14.55 14.23
C MET A 1 -8.43 13.20 14.31
N CYS A 2 -8.48 12.51 15.45
CA CYS A 2 -7.96 11.14 15.54
C CYS A 2 -8.92 10.23 14.76
N GLN A 3 -8.47 9.54 13.71
CA GLN A 3 -9.32 8.61 12.96
C GLN A 3 -9.71 7.42 13.85
N SER A 4 -10.93 6.91 13.71
CA SER A 4 -11.35 5.75 14.50
C SER A 4 -10.63 4.50 14.03
N LYS A 5 -10.49 3.49 14.92
CA LYS A 5 -9.85 2.22 14.58
C LYS A 5 -10.59 1.48 13.45
N ASP A 6 -11.90 1.62 13.38
CA ASP A 6 -12.74 1.00 12.37
C ASP A 6 -12.55 1.66 10.99
N ASP A 7 -12.40 2.99 10.94
CA ASP A 7 -12.12 3.71 9.69
C ASP A 7 -10.76 3.31 9.10
N VAL A 8 -9.74 3.19 9.95
CA VAL A 8 -8.40 2.75 9.53
C VAL A 8 -8.43 1.29 9.07
N LEU A 9 -9.16 0.41 9.76
CA LEU A 9 -9.31 -0.98 9.34
C LEU A 9 -10.00 -1.06 7.97
N LEU A 10 -11.05 -0.26 7.74
CA LEU A 10 -11.72 -0.20 6.44
C LEU A 10 -10.76 0.30 5.35
N TRP A 11 -9.99 1.36 5.63
CA TRP A 11 -8.99 1.88 4.69
C TRP A 11 -7.92 0.84 4.36
N LEU A 12 -7.38 0.13 5.35
CA LEU A 12 -6.39 -0.93 5.15
C LEU A 12 -6.94 -2.09 4.31
N LYS A 13 -8.20 -2.49 4.53
CA LYS A 13 -8.86 -3.51 3.69
C LYS A 13 -8.94 -3.06 2.24
N GLN A 14 -9.36 -1.82 1.99
CA GLN A 14 -9.44 -1.26 0.64
C GLN A 14 -8.07 -1.13 -0.01
N PHE A 15 -7.04 -0.77 0.77
CA PHE A 15 -5.65 -0.71 0.31
C PHE A 15 -5.17 -2.08 -0.19
N HIS A 16 -5.38 -3.12 0.62
CA HIS A 16 -4.99 -4.49 0.28
C HIS A 16 -5.80 -5.06 -0.89
N GLU A 17 -7.11 -4.81 -0.93
CA GLU A 17 -7.98 -5.20 -2.06
C GLU A 17 -7.54 -4.55 -3.37
N ALA A 18 -7.17 -3.27 -3.35
CA ALA A 18 -6.68 -2.60 -4.54
C ALA A 18 -5.33 -3.14 -5.00
N SER A 19 -4.42 -3.45 -4.06
CA SER A 19 -3.16 -4.12 -4.41
C SER A 19 -3.42 -5.49 -5.05
N ALA A 20 -4.37 -6.28 -4.51
CA ALA A 20 -4.73 -7.61 -5.00
C ALA A 20 -5.28 -7.63 -6.44
N SER A 21 -5.71 -6.47 -6.96
CA SER A 21 -6.12 -6.33 -8.37
C SER A 21 -4.96 -6.44 -9.37
N LEU A 22 -3.71 -6.41 -8.90
CA LEU A 22 -2.49 -6.42 -9.71
C LEU A 22 -2.43 -5.28 -10.75
N ASN A 23 -3.22 -4.22 -10.55
CA ASN A 23 -3.21 -3.01 -11.37
C ASN A 23 -2.45 -1.90 -10.65
N ALA A 24 -1.18 -1.70 -11.02
CA ALA A 24 -0.30 -0.72 -10.37
C ALA A 24 -0.82 0.71 -10.55
N GLU A 25 -1.37 1.07 -11.71
CA GLU A 25 -1.88 2.42 -11.95
C GLU A 25 -3.08 2.74 -11.05
N TYR A 26 -4.04 1.82 -10.94
CA TYR A 26 -5.19 1.97 -10.05
C TYR A 26 -4.77 2.04 -8.58
N PHE A 27 -3.89 1.12 -8.15
CA PHE A 27 -3.42 1.07 -6.76
C PHE A 27 -2.67 2.35 -6.36
N ILE A 28 -1.72 2.80 -7.18
CA ILE A 28 -0.91 3.97 -6.86
C ILE A 28 -1.74 5.25 -6.87
N LYS A 29 -2.53 5.50 -7.92
CA LYS A 29 -3.35 6.73 -8.02
C LYS A 29 -4.40 6.86 -6.92
N LYS A 30 -4.85 5.73 -6.34
CA LYS A 30 -5.88 5.73 -5.31
C LYS A 30 -5.34 5.96 -3.90
N PHE A 31 -4.13 5.47 -3.60
CA PHE A 31 -3.64 5.38 -2.21
C PHE A 31 -2.36 6.18 -1.91
N PHE A 32 -1.71 6.74 -2.92
CA PHE A 32 -0.48 7.49 -2.75
C PHE A 32 -0.70 8.92 -3.25
N ASP A 33 -0.07 9.89 -2.59
CA ASP A 33 0.02 11.27 -3.09
C ASP A 33 1.00 11.35 -4.27
N ASP A 34 0.85 12.37 -5.12
CA ASP A 34 1.64 12.53 -6.36
C ASP A 34 3.16 12.53 -6.12
N ASP A 35 3.60 13.04 -4.96
CA ASP A 35 4.99 13.14 -4.52
C ASP A 35 5.40 12.05 -3.51
N ALA A 36 4.59 11.00 -3.36
CA ALA A 36 4.81 9.94 -2.38
C ALA A 36 6.20 9.31 -2.48
N ILE A 37 6.74 8.99 -1.30
CA ILE A 37 8.06 8.40 -1.13
C ILE A 37 7.89 7.00 -0.56
N LEU A 38 8.45 6.00 -1.23
CA LEU A 38 8.42 4.62 -0.78
C LEU A 38 9.84 4.05 -0.67
N GLN A 39 10.09 3.31 0.41
CA GLN A 39 11.29 2.53 0.61
C GLN A 39 10.93 1.12 1.06
N PHE A 40 11.30 0.11 0.27
CA PHE A 40 11.15 -1.29 0.66
C PHE A 40 12.38 -1.73 1.44
N ALA A 41 12.25 -1.87 2.76
CA ALA A 41 13.35 -2.21 3.66
C ALA A 41 14.59 -1.34 3.40
N ASN A 42 15.72 -1.95 3.04
CA ASN A 42 16.98 -1.24 2.79
C ASN A 42 17.21 -0.90 1.31
N ASN A 43 16.21 -1.07 0.44
CA ASN A 43 16.34 -0.72 -0.97
C ASN A 43 16.37 0.79 -1.20
N SER A 44 16.72 1.19 -2.42
CA SER A 44 16.67 2.59 -2.86
C SER A 44 15.26 3.17 -2.75
N ILE A 45 15.20 4.46 -2.43
CA ILE A 45 13.95 5.22 -2.34
C ILE A 45 13.35 5.40 -3.75
N ILE A 46 12.05 5.19 -3.85
CA ILE A 46 11.23 5.48 -5.03
C ILE A 46 10.41 6.74 -4.73
N LYS A 47 10.35 7.67 -5.68
CA LYS A 47 9.64 8.95 -5.50
C LYS A 47 8.67 9.22 -6.64
N GLY A 48 7.46 9.60 -6.29
CA GLY A 48 6.39 10.04 -7.17
C GLY A 48 5.68 8.90 -7.92
N HIS A 49 4.45 9.18 -8.34
CA HIS A 49 3.55 8.21 -8.95
C HIS A 49 4.14 7.44 -10.12
N GLU A 50 4.75 8.13 -11.09
CA GLU A 50 5.29 7.48 -12.29
C GLU A 50 6.29 6.37 -11.94
N ASN A 51 7.22 6.68 -11.03
CA ASN A 51 8.22 5.72 -10.60
C ASN A 51 7.60 4.61 -9.73
N LEU A 52 6.62 4.92 -8.88
CA LEU A 52 5.90 3.92 -8.10
C LEU A 52 5.16 2.93 -9.00
N ILE A 53 4.39 3.42 -9.98
CA ILE A 53 3.65 2.59 -10.94
C ILE A 53 4.63 1.66 -11.68
N LYS A 54 5.73 2.21 -12.21
CA LYS A 54 6.74 1.42 -12.91
C LYS A 54 7.38 0.34 -12.04
N ASN A 55 7.58 0.60 -10.74
CA ASN A 55 8.17 -0.37 -9.82
C ASN A 55 7.18 -1.46 -9.41
N PHE A 56 5.94 -1.10 -9.08
CA PHE A 56 4.91 -2.07 -8.72
C PHE A 56 4.50 -2.94 -9.90
N GLN A 57 4.38 -2.38 -11.10
CA GLN A 57 3.99 -3.16 -12.29
C GLN A 57 4.96 -4.31 -12.54
N LYS A 58 6.27 -4.08 -12.41
CA LYS A 58 7.29 -5.15 -12.54
C LYS A 58 7.08 -6.30 -11.57
N GLN A 59 6.59 -6.03 -10.36
CA GLN A 59 6.32 -7.06 -9.36
C GLN A 59 5.00 -7.75 -9.65
N PHE A 60 3.96 -6.98 -9.98
CA PHE A 60 2.63 -7.50 -10.30
C PHE A 60 2.62 -8.38 -11.54
N ASP A 61 3.44 -8.08 -12.55
CA ASP A 61 3.60 -8.91 -13.76
C ASP A 61 4.15 -10.32 -13.46
N LEU A 62 4.74 -10.54 -12.27
CA LEU A 62 5.29 -11.83 -11.85
C LEU A 62 4.31 -12.66 -11.01
N LEU A 63 3.12 -12.12 -10.71
CA LEU A 63 2.15 -12.72 -9.81
C LEU A 63 0.91 -13.16 -10.56
N ASP A 64 0.48 -14.40 -10.35
CA ASP A 64 -0.85 -14.85 -10.79
C ASP A 64 -1.96 -14.35 -9.85
N MET A 65 -1.61 -14.12 -8.58
CA MET A 65 -2.52 -13.66 -7.54
C MET A 65 -1.75 -12.99 -6.39
N MET A 66 -2.41 -12.11 -5.65
CA MET A 66 -1.90 -11.55 -4.40
C MET A 66 -3.04 -11.41 -3.39
N HIS A 67 -2.80 -11.83 -2.15
CA HIS A 67 -3.76 -11.68 -1.06
C HIS A 67 -3.02 -11.27 0.21
N HIS A 68 -3.64 -10.42 1.03
CA HIS A 68 -3.08 -9.99 2.31
C HIS A 68 -4.11 -10.21 3.42
N GLU A 69 -3.71 -10.88 4.49
CA GLU A 69 -4.50 -10.99 5.74
C GLU A 69 -3.93 -10.02 6.78
N ILE A 70 -4.72 -9.02 7.18
CA ILE A 70 -4.33 -8.05 8.21
C ILE A 70 -4.35 -8.75 9.58
N GLY A 71 -3.19 -8.85 10.24
CA GLY A 71 -3.10 -9.45 11.58
C GLY A 71 -3.32 -8.43 12.69
N HIS A 72 -2.49 -7.39 12.75
CA HIS A 72 -2.65 -6.29 13.70
C HIS A 72 -2.14 -4.98 13.11
N PHE A 73 -2.61 -3.86 13.66
CA PHE A 73 -2.15 -2.54 13.29
C PHE A 73 -2.28 -1.58 14.47
N ASP A 74 -1.37 -0.61 14.51
CA ASP A 74 -1.32 0.47 15.49
C ASP A 74 -1.46 1.82 14.77
N ILE A 75 -2.23 2.72 15.36
CA ILE A 75 -2.48 4.07 14.85
C ILE A 75 -1.73 5.06 15.72
N LEU A 76 -0.87 5.86 15.10
CA LEU A 76 -0.31 7.08 15.68
C LEU A 76 -0.90 8.30 14.97
N PRO A 77 -0.72 9.52 15.51
CA PRO A 77 -1.31 10.72 14.91
C PRO A 77 -0.98 10.96 13.43
N ASP A 78 0.17 10.46 12.95
CA ASP A 78 0.71 10.71 11.62
C ASP A 78 1.04 9.44 10.81
N ARG A 79 0.81 8.24 11.36
CA ARG A 79 1.18 6.98 10.69
C ARG A 79 0.41 5.78 11.20
N ILE A 80 0.39 4.75 10.36
CA ILE A 80 -0.13 3.43 10.67
C ILE A 80 1.02 2.43 10.59
N TYR A 81 1.22 1.65 11.65
CA TYR A 81 2.05 0.44 11.59
C TYR A 81 1.15 -0.75 11.40
N GLN A 82 1.46 -1.63 10.45
CA GLN A 82 0.68 -2.83 10.20
C GLN A 82 1.54 -4.07 10.05
N TYR A 83 1.00 -5.19 10.50
CA TYR A 83 1.46 -6.53 10.19
C TYR A 83 0.39 -7.23 9.34
N ALA A 84 0.82 -7.78 8.21
CA ALA A 84 -0.01 -8.58 7.32
C ALA A 84 0.73 -9.86 6.88
N LYS A 85 -0.03 -10.91 6.60
CA LYS A 85 0.45 -12.14 5.98
C LYS A 85 0.13 -12.12 4.49
N ILE A 86 1.02 -12.69 3.68
CA ILE A 86 0.88 -12.88 2.23
C ILE A 86 0.84 -14.37 1.96
#